data_AF-A0A258GPL5-F1
#
_entry.id   AF-A0A258GPL5-F1
#
_cell.length_a   1.000
_cell.length_b   1.000
_cell.length_c   1.000
_cell.angle_alpha   90.00
_cell.angle_beta   90.00
_cell.angle_gamma   90.00
#
_symmetry.space_group_name_H-M   'P 1'
#
loop_
_entity.id
_entity.type
_entity.pdbx_description
1 polymer ?
#
loop_
_entity_poly.entity_id
_entity_poly.type
_entity_poly.pdbx_seq_one_letter_code
_entity_poly.pdbx_strand_id
1 'polypeptide(L)'
;MTILRRPIAFSLALGLAVQVAAIASPVQALSEEQRSAGVDLKWQINSQIGENLGLPDERQAEAVENLLAAATRAEAALATYGEDPELALEMKREMGVALYYAAYYRQLTAGEDQARTERVDLLTRSLAALEPVMGAPDYEAKPFYEYREVTGDLFALGAYLDDPRWRTWSKANIHANRLQLADAAGDQDSIAFEHNKVAQALYLDGFLTNDAAEIAEAESHFALIPADFVYALTEKMREAIAEGRAPYADPGEPEWE
;
A
#
# COMPACT_ATOMS: atom_id res chain seq x y z
N MET A 1 -70.01 -42.83 -7.14
CA MET A 1 -68.59 -42.77 -6.73
C MET A 1 -67.93 -41.68 -7.55
N THR A 2 -67.69 -40.54 -6.91
CA THR A 2 -67.31 -39.27 -7.54
C THR A 2 -65.79 -39.13 -7.46
N ILE A 3 -65.10 -39.14 -8.61
CA ILE A 3 -63.67 -38.83 -8.70
C ILE A 3 -63.56 -37.42 -9.27
N LEU A 4 -63.36 -36.44 -8.39
CA LEU A 4 -63.02 -35.06 -8.76
C LEU A 4 -61.62 -35.02 -9.40
N ARG A 5 -61.55 -34.69 -10.70
CA ARG A 5 -60.32 -34.27 -11.37
C ARG A 5 -60.12 -32.77 -11.12
N ARG A 6 -59.03 -32.41 -10.43
CA ARG A 6 -58.56 -31.02 -10.31
C ARG A 6 -57.92 -30.56 -11.63
N PRO A 7 -58.23 -29.38 -12.16
CA PRO A 7 -57.40 -28.73 -13.17
C PRO A 7 -56.16 -28.09 -12.51
N ILE A 8 -54.99 -28.32 -13.12
CA ILE A 8 -53.73 -27.68 -12.79
C ILE A 8 -53.82 -26.24 -13.30
N ALA A 9 -53.83 -25.26 -12.38
CA ALA A 9 -53.72 -23.86 -12.72
C ALA A 9 -52.26 -23.56 -13.12
N PHE A 10 -52.05 -23.21 -14.38
CA PHE A 10 -50.82 -22.57 -14.84
C PHE A 10 -50.80 -21.12 -14.33
N SER A 11 -50.04 -20.87 -13.27
CA SER A 11 -49.71 -19.50 -12.87
C SER A 11 -48.59 -18.98 -13.75
N LEU A 12 -48.91 -18.16 -14.75
CA LEU A 12 -47.94 -17.29 -15.41
C LEU A 12 -47.48 -16.25 -14.38
N ALA A 13 -46.29 -16.42 -13.83
CA ALA A 13 -45.61 -15.37 -13.09
C ALA A 13 -45.05 -14.36 -14.11
N LEU A 14 -45.78 -13.26 -14.29
CA LEU A 14 -45.31 -12.09 -15.03
C LEU A 14 -44.19 -11.44 -14.19
N GLY A 15 -42.93 -11.77 -14.49
CA GLY A 15 -41.78 -11.12 -13.89
C GLY A 15 -41.70 -9.67 -14.35
N LEU A 16 -41.99 -8.72 -13.45
CA LEU A 16 -41.62 -7.32 -13.64
C LEU A 16 -40.09 -7.22 -13.61
N ALA A 17 -39.48 -7.11 -14.78
CA ALA A 17 -38.12 -6.61 -14.91
C ALA A 17 -38.15 -5.11 -14.57
N VAL A 18 -37.80 -4.75 -13.33
CA VAL A 18 -37.45 -3.38 -12.98
C VAL A 18 -36.10 -3.11 -13.62
N GLN A 19 -36.11 -2.54 -14.82
CA GLN A 19 -34.94 -1.87 -15.37
C GLN A 19 -34.68 -0.63 -14.51
N VAL A 20 -33.79 -0.77 -13.53
CA VAL A 20 -33.16 0.39 -12.90
C VAL A 20 -32.18 0.94 -13.94
N ALA A 21 -32.69 1.79 -14.83
CA ALA A 21 -31.84 2.69 -15.59
C ALA A 21 -31.20 3.63 -14.56
N ALA A 22 -29.96 3.34 -14.16
CA ALA A 22 -29.12 4.31 -13.48
C ALA A 22 -28.96 5.48 -14.44
N ILE A 23 -29.75 6.53 -14.24
CA ILE A 23 -29.52 7.82 -14.88
C ILE A 23 -28.22 8.32 -14.24
N ALA A 24 -27.09 8.05 -14.89
CA ALA A 24 -25.85 8.71 -14.56
C ALA A 24 -26.09 10.20 -14.82
N SER A 25 -26.27 10.96 -13.75
CA SER A 25 -26.25 12.42 -13.84
C SER A 25 -24.98 12.82 -14.59
N PRO A 26 -25.05 13.74 -15.57
CA PRO A 26 -23.84 14.21 -16.24
C PRO A 26 -22.93 14.80 -15.17
N VAL A 27 -21.77 14.18 -14.99
CA VAL A 27 -20.66 14.69 -14.17
C VAL A 27 -20.39 16.10 -14.67
N GLN A 28 -20.66 17.10 -13.82
CA GLN A 28 -20.38 18.48 -14.17
C GLN A 28 -18.88 18.66 -14.01
N ALA A 29 -18.19 18.90 -15.13
CA ALA A 29 -16.79 19.30 -15.08
C ALA A 29 -16.63 20.50 -14.14
N LEU A 30 -15.62 20.45 -13.27
CA LEU A 30 -15.29 21.55 -12.37
C LEU A 30 -15.08 22.83 -13.19
N SER A 31 -15.52 23.97 -12.64
CA SER A 31 -15.13 25.26 -13.20
C SER A 31 -13.62 25.48 -13.04
N GLU A 32 -13.05 26.36 -13.86
CA GLU A 32 -11.63 26.73 -13.74
C GLU A 32 -11.28 27.24 -12.33
N GLU A 33 -12.19 28.02 -11.72
CA GLU A 33 -12.04 28.52 -10.36
C GLU A 33 -12.02 27.37 -9.33
N GLN A 34 -12.90 26.38 -9.49
CA GLN A 34 -12.92 25.20 -8.62
C GLN A 34 -11.65 24.36 -8.78
N ARG A 35 -11.18 24.17 -10.02
CA ARG A 35 -9.94 23.43 -10.31
C ARG A 35 -8.73 24.15 -9.72
N SER A 36 -8.62 25.46 -9.91
CA SER A 36 -7.58 26.32 -9.30
C SER A 36 -7.59 26.20 -7.77
N ALA A 37 -8.75 26.27 -7.14
CA ALA A 37 -8.88 26.11 -5.69
C ALA A 37 -8.46 24.70 -5.21
N GLY A 38 -8.73 23.67 -6.01
CA GLY A 38 -8.29 22.30 -5.72
C GLY A 38 -6.76 22.17 -5.74
N VAL A 39 -6.10 22.77 -6.74
CA VAL A 39 -4.63 22.81 -6.84
C VAL A 39 -4.02 23.57 -5.66
N ASP A 40 -4.57 24.73 -5.30
CA ASP A 40 -4.11 25.51 -4.14
C ASP A 40 -4.26 24.72 -2.83
N LEU A 41 -5.37 24.00 -2.67
CA LEU A 41 -5.61 23.15 -1.51
C LEU A 41 -4.57 22.03 -1.43
N LYS A 42 -4.25 21.36 -2.55
CA LYS A 42 -3.22 20.34 -2.61
C LYS A 42 -1.87 20.89 -2.17
N TRP A 43 -1.47 22.08 -2.66
CA TRP A 43 -0.22 22.71 -2.24
C TRP A 43 -0.18 23.01 -0.74
N GLN A 44 -1.28 23.46 -0.15
CA GLN A 44 -1.36 23.69 1.29
C GLN A 44 -1.20 22.39 2.10
N ILE A 45 -1.86 21.31 1.66
CA ILE A 45 -1.72 19.99 2.30
C ILE A 45 -0.28 19.51 2.17
N ASN A 46 0.33 19.61 0.99
CA ASN A 46 1.70 19.19 0.76
C ASN A 46 2.71 19.98 1.60
N SER A 47 2.55 21.32 1.73
CA SER A 47 3.36 22.15 2.61
C SER A 47 3.22 21.72 4.07
N GLN A 48 2.00 21.47 4.52
CA GLN A 48 1.74 20.99 5.88
C GLN A 48 2.42 19.63 6.14
N ILE A 49 2.39 18.70 5.17
CA ILE A 49 3.12 17.44 5.28
C ILE A 49 4.62 17.73 5.42
N GLY A 50 5.19 18.48 4.48
CA GLY A 50 6.63 18.80 4.45
C GLY A 50 7.15 19.49 5.71
N GLU A 51 6.37 20.40 6.31
CA GLU A 51 6.70 21.10 7.56
C GLU A 51 6.77 20.16 8.78
N ASN A 52 6.10 19.01 8.71
CA ASN A 52 6.10 18.00 9.77
C ASN A 52 7.11 16.87 9.52
N LEU A 53 7.71 16.81 8.32
CA LEU A 53 8.80 15.87 8.03
C LEU A 53 10.11 16.38 8.64
N GLY A 54 10.83 15.49 9.32
CA GLY A 54 12.14 15.79 9.90
C GLY A 54 12.07 16.63 11.19
N LEU A 55 10.90 16.74 11.81
CA LEU A 55 10.80 17.25 13.17
C LEU A 55 11.58 16.34 14.14
N PRO A 56 12.23 16.93 15.17
CA PRO A 56 12.98 16.15 16.14
C PRO A 56 12.06 15.25 16.96
N ASP A 57 12.61 14.20 17.58
CA ASP A 57 11.85 13.17 18.29
C ASP A 57 10.87 13.75 19.33
N GLU A 58 11.25 14.83 20.02
CA GLU A 58 10.39 15.45 21.05
C GLU A 58 9.11 16.09 20.48
N ARG A 59 9.06 16.31 19.16
CA ARG A 59 7.91 16.89 18.44
C ARG A 59 7.18 15.89 17.56
N GLN A 60 7.55 14.61 17.57
CA GLN A 60 6.88 13.62 16.73
C GLN A 60 5.40 13.42 17.08
N ALA A 61 5.00 13.57 18.34
CA ALA A 61 3.59 13.52 18.72
C ALA A 61 2.76 14.63 18.06
N GLU A 62 3.30 15.86 18.02
CA GLU A 62 2.70 16.99 17.30
C GLU A 62 2.67 16.73 15.79
N ALA A 63 3.76 16.17 15.24
CA ALA A 63 3.85 15.78 13.84
C ALA A 63 2.73 14.80 13.45
N VAL A 64 2.49 13.78 14.28
CA VAL A 64 1.42 12.79 14.07
C VAL A 64 0.05 13.47 14.00
N GLU A 65 -0.27 14.36 14.94
CA GLU A 65 -1.56 15.08 14.93
C GLU A 65 -1.73 15.94 13.66
N ASN A 66 -0.70 16.67 13.27
CA ASN A 66 -0.72 17.52 12.09
C ASN A 66 -0.82 16.72 10.78
N LEU A 67 -0.15 15.58 10.69
CA LEU A 67 -0.22 14.68 9.54
C LEU A 67 -1.60 14.02 9.43
N LEU A 68 -2.21 13.61 10.54
CA LEU A 68 -3.60 13.11 10.56
C LEU A 68 -4.60 14.18 10.13
N ALA A 69 -4.38 15.44 10.53
CA ALA A 69 -5.19 16.57 10.07
C ALA A 69 -5.03 16.80 8.55
N ALA A 70 -3.80 16.72 8.02
CA ALA A 70 -3.53 16.82 6.58
C ALA A 70 -4.23 15.69 5.80
N ALA A 71 -4.13 14.45 6.26
CA ALA A 71 -4.82 13.30 5.68
C ALA A 71 -6.35 13.49 5.67
N THR A 72 -6.93 13.93 6.78
CA THR A 72 -8.37 14.21 6.90
C THR A 72 -8.80 15.31 5.92
N ARG A 73 -7.97 16.34 5.75
CA ARG A 73 -8.22 17.42 4.80
C ARG A 73 -8.19 16.94 3.35
N ALA A 74 -7.24 16.08 3.00
CA ALA A 74 -7.17 15.44 1.68
C ALA A 74 -8.36 14.51 1.43
N GLU A 75 -8.78 13.72 2.43
CA GLU A 75 -9.97 12.87 2.36
C GLU A 75 -11.25 13.70 2.14
N ALA A 76 -11.41 14.82 2.85
CA ALA A 76 -12.52 15.73 2.63
C ALA A 76 -12.47 16.38 1.24
N ALA A 77 -11.28 16.69 0.72
CA ALA A 77 -11.09 17.23 -0.62
C ALA A 77 -11.56 16.25 -1.71
N LEU A 78 -11.38 14.94 -1.52
CA LEU A 78 -11.87 13.92 -2.44
C LEU A 78 -13.40 13.94 -2.60
N ALA A 79 -14.16 14.33 -1.57
CA ALA A 79 -15.61 14.48 -1.69
C ALA A 79 -16.02 15.66 -2.60
N THR A 80 -15.13 16.64 -2.78
CA THR A 80 -15.40 17.85 -3.56
C THR A 80 -14.79 17.79 -4.97
N TYR A 81 -13.57 17.24 -5.07
CA TYR A 81 -12.77 17.23 -6.29
C TYR A 81 -12.60 15.83 -6.90
N GLY A 82 -13.16 14.79 -6.28
CA GLY A 82 -12.96 13.40 -6.68
C GLY A 82 -13.49 13.03 -8.07
N GLU A 83 -14.32 13.88 -8.68
CA GLU A 83 -14.79 13.71 -10.06
C GLU A 83 -13.77 14.21 -11.11
N ASP A 84 -12.79 15.04 -10.72
CA ASP A 84 -11.63 15.38 -11.55
C ASP A 84 -10.55 14.31 -11.33
N PRO A 85 -10.21 13.48 -12.35
CA PRO A 85 -9.31 12.35 -12.16
C PRO A 85 -7.90 12.73 -11.69
N GLU A 86 -7.39 13.88 -12.14
CA GLU A 86 -6.04 14.34 -11.81
C GLU A 86 -6.00 14.81 -10.36
N LEU A 87 -6.90 15.72 -9.98
CA LEU A 87 -7.02 16.18 -8.59
C LEU A 87 -7.36 15.02 -7.63
N ALA A 88 -8.17 14.05 -8.07
CA ALA A 88 -8.46 12.87 -7.26
C ALA A 88 -7.20 12.04 -6.97
N LEU A 89 -6.32 11.85 -7.95
CA LEU A 89 -5.04 11.16 -7.76
C LEU A 89 -4.10 11.96 -6.85
N GLU A 90 -4.03 13.28 -7.03
CA GLU A 90 -3.22 14.14 -6.16
C GLU A 90 -3.70 14.11 -4.71
N MET A 91 -5.01 14.21 -4.45
CA MET A 91 -5.53 14.16 -3.07
C MET A 91 -5.34 12.77 -2.44
N LYS A 92 -5.48 11.70 -3.22
CA LYS A 92 -5.16 10.33 -2.76
C LYS A 92 -3.68 10.18 -2.41
N ARG A 93 -2.79 10.74 -3.23
CA ARG A 93 -1.35 10.78 -2.97
C ARG A 93 -1.08 11.47 -1.63
N GLU A 94 -1.53 12.71 -1.45
CA GLU A 94 -1.26 13.46 -0.22
C GLU A 94 -1.89 12.78 1.02
N MET A 95 -3.10 12.22 0.89
CA MET A 95 -3.75 11.44 1.95
C MET A 95 -2.89 10.24 2.36
N GLY A 96 -2.46 9.45 1.38
CA GLY A 96 -1.66 8.25 1.62
C GLY A 96 -0.31 8.56 2.25
N VAL A 97 0.41 9.56 1.72
CA VAL A 97 1.70 10.01 2.25
C VAL A 97 1.55 10.53 3.68
N ALA A 98 0.54 11.36 3.97
CA ALA A 98 0.30 11.87 5.32
C ALA A 98 -0.01 10.74 6.32
N LEU A 99 -0.85 9.77 5.94
CA LEU A 99 -1.16 8.60 6.78
C LEU A 99 0.08 7.73 7.04
N TYR A 100 0.93 7.54 6.02
CA TYR A 100 2.18 6.80 6.18
C TYR A 100 3.09 7.48 7.20
N TYR A 101 3.37 8.78 7.05
CA TYR A 101 4.25 9.47 7.98
C TYR A 101 3.65 9.60 9.39
N ALA A 102 2.32 9.69 9.52
CA ALA A 102 1.65 9.61 10.82
C ALA A 102 1.84 8.23 11.48
N ALA A 103 1.84 7.15 10.69
CA ALA A 103 2.14 5.80 11.17
C ALA A 103 3.63 5.64 11.53
N TYR A 104 4.53 6.19 10.71
CA TYR A 104 5.99 6.13 10.90
C TYR A 104 6.43 6.84 12.19
N TYR A 105 5.95 8.07 12.43
CA TYR A 105 6.29 8.84 13.63
C TYR A 105 5.59 8.37 14.90
N ARG A 106 4.63 7.45 14.78
CA ARG A 106 4.04 6.80 15.94
C ARG A 106 5.03 5.78 16.49
N GLN A 107 5.90 6.26 17.39
CA GLN A 107 6.85 5.41 18.09
C GLN A 107 6.11 4.25 18.76
N LEU A 108 6.58 3.04 18.53
CA LEU A 108 6.09 1.84 19.20
C LEU A 108 7.08 1.49 20.30
N THR A 109 6.65 1.50 21.55
CA THR A 109 7.44 0.89 22.62
C THR A 109 7.04 -0.57 22.79
N ALA A 110 7.94 -1.38 23.34
CA ALA A 110 7.68 -2.81 23.53
C ALA A 110 6.47 -3.03 24.46
N GLY A 111 5.45 -3.73 23.96
CA GLY A 111 4.25 -4.10 24.73
C GLY A 111 2.99 -3.28 24.40
N GLU A 112 3.05 -2.36 23.44
CA GLU A 112 1.90 -1.53 23.04
C GLU A 112 1.09 -2.14 21.90
N ASP A 113 0.38 -3.26 22.17
CA ASP A 113 -0.46 -3.93 21.16
C ASP A 113 -1.53 -3.02 20.55
N GLN A 114 -2.06 -2.08 21.34
CA GLN A 114 -2.98 -1.06 20.84
C GLN A 114 -2.30 -0.11 19.83
N ALA A 115 -1.10 0.39 20.15
CA ALA A 115 -0.37 1.28 19.24
C ALA A 115 -0.01 0.58 17.93
N ARG A 116 0.32 -0.72 17.99
CA ARG A 116 0.53 -1.56 16.79
C ARG A 116 -0.73 -1.70 15.95
N THR A 117 -1.87 -1.98 16.59
CA THR A 117 -3.16 -2.09 15.90
C THR A 117 -3.52 -0.78 15.19
N GLU A 118 -3.34 0.35 15.87
CA GLU A 118 -3.60 1.66 15.28
C GLU A 118 -2.61 1.99 14.15
N ARG A 119 -1.34 1.57 14.27
CA ARG A 119 -0.36 1.70 13.16
C ARG A 119 -0.79 0.89 11.94
N VAL A 120 -1.25 -0.35 12.13
CA VAL A 120 -1.77 -1.19 11.03
C VAL A 120 -3.00 -0.54 10.38
N ASP A 121 -3.90 0.08 11.15
CA ASP A 121 -5.05 0.81 10.58
C ASP A 121 -4.61 1.98 9.69
N LEU A 122 -3.69 2.81 10.20
CA LEU A 122 -3.15 3.95 9.44
C LEU A 122 -2.45 3.49 8.16
N LEU A 123 -1.61 2.46 8.24
CA LEU A 123 -0.92 1.91 7.08
C LEU A 123 -1.90 1.27 6.09
N THR A 124 -2.94 0.59 6.56
CA THR A 124 -3.98 0.02 5.67
C THR A 124 -4.71 1.12 4.91
N ARG A 125 -5.06 2.23 5.59
CA ARG A 125 -5.69 3.39 4.95
C ARG A 125 -4.73 4.10 3.99
N SER A 126 -3.45 4.18 4.34
CA SER A 126 -2.40 4.69 3.46
C SER A 126 -2.30 3.86 2.18
N LEU A 127 -2.22 2.52 2.32
CA LEU A 127 -2.17 1.60 1.19
C LEU A 127 -3.37 1.78 0.25
N ALA A 128 -4.59 1.82 0.80
CA ALA A 128 -5.81 2.02 0.02
C ALA A 128 -5.84 3.36 -0.75
N ALA A 129 -5.19 4.40 -0.21
CA ALA A 129 -5.06 5.69 -0.88
C ALA A 129 -3.97 5.66 -1.96
N LEU A 130 -2.84 5.00 -1.71
CA LEU A 130 -1.69 4.96 -2.61
C LEU A 130 -1.83 3.98 -3.77
N GLU A 131 -2.48 2.83 -3.59
CA GLU A 131 -2.64 1.81 -4.65
C GLU A 131 -3.21 2.39 -5.97
N PRO A 132 -4.30 3.19 -5.98
CA PRO A 132 -4.80 3.82 -7.19
C PRO A 132 -3.80 4.80 -7.84
N VAL A 133 -2.95 5.45 -7.05
CA VAL A 133 -1.92 6.38 -7.53
C VAL A 133 -0.81 5.63 -8.24
N MET A 134 -0.36 4.50 -7.67
CA MET A 134 0.66 3.64 -8.28
C MET A 134 0.17 2.99 -9.57
N GLY A 135 -1.11 2.61 -9.62
CA GLY A 135 -1.74 2.03 -10.81
C GLY A 135 -2.02 2.99 -11.95
N ALA A 136 -1.86 4.30 -11.76
CA ALA A 136 -2.09 5.30 -12.81
C ALA A 136 -0.88 5.37 -13.76
N PRO A 137 -1.00 4.98 -15.05
CA PRO A 137 0.14 4.79 -15.95
C PRO A 137 0.95 6.08 -16.14
N ASP A 138 0.28 7.20 -16.39
CA ASP A 138 0.92 8.48 -16.75
C ASP A 138 0.98 9.50 -15.60
N TYR A 139 0.77 9.06 -14.36
CA TYR A 139 0.89 9.94 -13.20
C TYR A 139 2.37 10.07 -12.79
N GLU A 140 2.94 11.28 -12.94
CA GLU A 140 4.37 11.52 -12.70
C GLU A 140 4.75 11.54 -11.21
N ALA A 141 3.87 12.03 -10.34
CA ALA A 141 4.17 12.24 -8.92
C ALA A 141 3.97 10.98 -8.04
N LYS A 142 4.30 9.80 -8.57
CA LYS A 142 4.13 8.51 -7.85
C LYS A 142 4.98 8.47 -6.57
N PRO A 143 4.38 8.18 -5.41
CA PRO A 143 5.11 8.04 -4.14
C PRO A 143 5.67 6.62 -4.00
N PHE A 144 6.62 6.24 -4.86
CA PHE A 144 7.19 4.88 -4.90
C PHE A 144 7.79 4.48 -3.54
N TYR A 145 8.51 5.41 -2.90
CA TYR A 145 9.12 5.18 -1.60
C TYR A 145 8.07 4.87 -0.54
N GLU A 146 7.11 5.77 -0.32
CA GLU A 146 6.09 5.60 0.71
C GLU A 146 5.23 4.35 0.44
N TYR A 147 4.93 4.05 -0.82
CA TYR A 147 4.21 2.82 -1.17
C TYR A 147 4.99 1.55 -0.81
N ARG A 148 6.30 1.51 -1.08
CA ARG A 148 7.19 0.41 -0.67
C ARG A 148 7.23 0.27 0.85
N GLU A 149 7.44 1.36 1.57
CA GLU A 149 7.53 1.33 3.04
C GLU A 149 6.20 0.89 3.68
N VAL A 150 5.05 1.41 3.20
CA VAL A 150 3.72 1.02 3.71
C VAL A 150 3.47 -0.48 3.57
N THR A 151 3.77 -1.03 2.39
CA THR A 151 3.55 -2.46 2.11
C THR A 151 4.51 -3.35 2.89
N GLY A 152 5.78 -2.93 3.03
CA GLY A 152 6.78 -3.60 3.86
C GLY A 152 6.40 -3.63 5.35
N ASP A 153 6.04 -2.47 5.91
CA ASP A 153 5.62 -2.35 7.31
C ASP A 153 4.36 -3.17 7.60
N LEU A 154 3.35 -3.11 6.72
CA LEU A 154 2.13 -3.92 6.86
C LEU A 154 2.44 -5.41 6.85
N PHE A 155 3.33 -5.84 5.98
CA PHE A 155 3.73 -7.24 5.94
C PHE A 155 4.45 -7.65 7.22
N ALA A 156 5.46 -6.89 7.67
CA ALA A 156 6.22 -7.18 8.87
C ALA A 156 5.33 -7.21 10.13
N LEU A 157 4.49 -6.17 10.31
CA LEU A 157 3.55 -6.09 11.43
C LEU A 157 2.46 -7.15 11.32
N GLY A 158 1.94 -7.41 10.13
CA GLY A 158 0.91 -8.41 9.88
C GLY A 158 1.40 -9.82 10.20
N ALA A 159 2.63 -10.16 9.81
CA ALA A 159 3.24 -11.43 10.15
C ALA A 159 3.48 -11.55 11.67
N TYR A 160 3.95 -10.48 12.32
CA TYR A 160 4.15 -10.45 13.78
C TYR A 160 2.85 -10.60 14.58
N LEU A 161 1.76 -9.97 14.11
CA LEU A 161 0.45 -9.96 14.77
C LEU A 161 -0.47 -11.13 14.34
N ASP A 162 0.02 -12.05 13.50
CA ASP A 162 -0.80 -13.10 12.87
C ASP A 162 -2.05 -12.55 12.14
N ASP A 163 -1.97 -11.36 11.54
CA ASP A 163 -3.09 -10.76 10.80
C ASP A 163 -3.37 -11.58 9.52
N PRO A 164 -4.60 -12.06 9.27
CA PRO A 164 -4.90 -12.92 8.13
C PRO A 164 -4.64 -12.26 6.75
N ARG A 165 -4.47 -10.93 6.71
CA ARG A 165 -4.19 -10.16 5.49
C ARG A 165 -2.72 -10.09 5.14
N TRP A 166 -1.80 -10.59 5.99
CA TRP A 166 -0.36 -10.47 5.77
C TRP A 166 0.09 -10.97 4.39
N ARG A 167 -0.53 -12.04 3.87
CA ARG A 167 -0.21 -12.59 2.54
C ARG A 167 -0.50 -11.60 1.41
N THR A 168 -1.60 -10.86 1.52
CA THR A 168 -1.96 -9.83 0.53
C THR A 168 -0.94 -8.71 0.57
N TRP A 169 -0.55 -8.26 1.76
CA TRP A 169 0.45 -7.21 1.93
C TRP A 169 1.85 -7.63 1.46
N SER A 170 2.20 -8.91 1.64
CA SER A 170 3.44 -9.47 1.10
C SER A 170 3.51 -9.38 -0.43
N LYS A 171 2.43 -9.75 -1.14
CA LYS A 171 2.34 -9.57 -2.60
C LYS A 171 2.38 -8.10 -3.02
N ALA A 172 1.73 -7.21 -2.26
CA ALA A 172 1.79 -5.78 -2.50
C ALA A 172 3.22 -5.23 -2.31
N ASN A 173 3.95 -5.73 -1.32
CA ASN A 173 5.35 -5.38 -1.07
C ASN A 173 6.27 -5.82 -2.22
N ILE A 174 6.12 -7.04 -2.72
CA ILE A 174 6.85 -7.48 -3.92
C ILE A 174 6.54 -6.55 -5.11
N HIS A 175 5.26 -6.23 -5.33
CA HIS A 175 4.86 -5.31 -6.39
C HIS A 175 5.50 -3.92 -6.22
N ALA A 176 5.48 -3.36 -5.01
CA ALA A 176 6.08 -2.06 -4.71
C ALA A 176 7.59 -2.04 -4.97
N ASN A 177 8.32 -3.09 -4.57
CA ASN A 177 9.75 -3.21 -4.85
C ASN A 177 10.04 -3.31 -6.35
N ARG A 178 9.24 -4.07 -7.11
CA ARG A 178 9.38 -4.14 -8.57
C ARG A 178 9.10 -2.79 -9.25
N LEU A 179 8.12 -2.03 -8.75
CA LEU A 179 7.84 -0.68 -9.24
C LEU A 179 9.01 0.27 -8.98
N GLN A 180 9.59 0.25 -7.77
CA GLN A 180 10.75 1.07 -7.44
C GLN A 180 11.97 0.71 -8.30
N LEU A 181 12.22 -0.59 -8.53
CA LEU A 181 13.26 -1.04 -9.46
C LEU A 181 13.02 -0.56 -10.90
N ALA A 182 11.76 -0.56 -11.36
CA ALA A 182 11.41 -0.07 -12.70
C ALA A 182 11.55 1.45 -12.83
N ASP A 183 11.33 2.20 -11.74
CA ASP A 183 11.51 3.65 -11.66
C ASP A 183 12.98 4.06 -11.42
N ALA A 184 13.82 3.14 -10.94
CA ALA A 184 15.22 3.38 -10.65
C ALA A 184 15.97 3.85 -11.90
N ALA A 185 16.07 5.17 -12.05
CA ALA A 185 16.95 5.83 -12.99
C ALA A 185 18.24 6.19 -12.26
N GLY A 186 19.37 5.61 -12.66
CA GLY A 186 20.60 5.87 -11.91
C GLY A 186 21.80 5.06 -12.37
N ASP A 187 22.83 5.14 -11.53
CA ASP A 187 24.04 4.35 -11.65
C ASP A 187 23.80 2.88 -11.26
N GLN A 188 24.83 2.07 -11.50
CA GLN A 188 24.82 0.65 -11.21
C GLN A 188 24.55 0.35 -9.73
N ASP A 189 25.04 1.19 -8.82
CA ASP A 189 24.87 1.06 -7.37
C ASP A 189 23.39 1.16 -6.98
N SER A 190 22.68 2.15 -7.54
CA SER A 190 21.25 2.37 -7.30
C SER A 190 20.40 1.21 -7.82
N ILE A 191 20.72 0.69 -9.01
CA ILE A 191 20.03 -0.47 -9.59
C ILE A 191 20.32 -1.74 -8.77
N ALA A 192 21.57 -1.93 -8.32
CA ALA A 192 21.95 -3.04 -7.47
C ALA A 192 21.23 -3.00 -6.11
N PHE A 193 21.06 -1.81 -5.52
CA PHE A 193 20.25 -1.63 -4.31
C PHE A 193 18.81 -2.11 -4.51
N GLU A 194 18.15 -1.71 -5.60
CA GLU A 194 16.76 -2.11 -5.84
C GLU A 194 16.63 -3.61 -6.16
N HIS A 195 17.63 -4.22 -6.82
CA HIS A 195 17.67 -5.68 -6.97
C HIS A 195 17.81 -6.41 -5.63
N ASN A 196 18.62 -5.90 -4.68
CA ASN A 196 18.66 -6.45 -3.32
C ASN A 196 17.27 -6.42 -2.67
N LYS A 197 16.57 -5.27 -2.74
CA LYS A 197 15.25 -5.10 -2.11
C LYS A 197 14.17 -6.01 -2.71
N VAL A 198 14.16 -6.18 -4.04
CA VAL A 198 13.26 -7.14 -4.70
C VAL A 198 13.58 -8.59 -4.27
N ALA A 199 14.85 -8.98 -4.25
CA ALA A 199 15.24 -10.32 -3.83
C ALA A 199 14.85 -10.61 -2.37
N GLN A 200 15.08 -9.67 -1.46
CA GLN A 200 14.69 -9.78 -0.05
C GLN A 200 13.17 -10.01 0.10
N ALA A 201 12.34 -9.21 -0.57
CA ALA A 201 10.89 -9.36 -0.52
C ALA A 201 10.43 -10.74 -1.04
N LEU A 202 11.02 -11.22 -2.14
CA LEU A 202 10.70 -12.50 -2.75
C LEU A 202 11.16 -13.71 -1.92
N TYR A 203 12.36 -13.68 -1.31
CA TYR A 203 12.81 -14.76 -0.43
C TYR A 203 11.88 -14.91 0.78
N LEU A 204 11.47 -13.79 1.38
CA LEU A 204 10.60 -13.79 2.55
C LEU A 204 9.21 -14.33 2.21
N ASP A 205 8.57 -13.85 1.14
CA ASP A 205 7.25 -14.34 0.73
C ASP A 205 7.28 -15.81 0.29
N GLY A 206 8.26 -16.18 -0.55
CA GLY A 206 8.43 -17.53 -1.07
C GLY A 206 8.61 -18.56 0.04
N PHE A 207 9.34 -18.22 1.11
CA PHE A 207 9.46 -19.08 2.29
C PHE A 207 8.13 -19.24 3.03
N LEU A 208 7.47 -18.13 3.39
CA LEU A 208 6.23 -18.16 4.19
C LEU A 208 5.02 -18.73 3.43
N THR A 209 5.08 -18.73 2.10
CA THR A 209 4.05 -19.30 1.21
C THR A 209 4.40 -20.69 0.68
N ASN A 210 5.65 -21.14 0.84
CA ASN A 210 6.23 -22.29 0.14
C ASN A 210 6.11 -22.17 -1.40
N ASP A 211 6.27 -20.96 -1.93
CA ASP A 211 6.24 -20.69 -3.37
C ASP A 211 7.66 -20.74 -3.97
N ALA A 212 7.96 -21.88 -4.60
CA ALA A 212 9.25 -22.09 -5.26
C ALA A 212 9.49 -21.16 -6.46
N ALA A 213 8.44 -20.61 -7.09
CA ALA A 213 8.60 -19.69 -8.20
C ALA A 213 9.14 -18.34 -7.72
N GLU A 214 8.70 -17.87 -6.55
CA GLU A 214 9.20 -16.63 -5.96
C GLU A 214 10.64 -16.76 -5.50
N ILE A 215 11.00 -17.90 -4.92
CA ILE A 215 12.41 -18.19 -4.57
C ILE A 215 13.28 -18.19 -5.84
N ALA A 216 12.81 -18.79 -6.95
CA ALA A 216 13.56 -18.79 -8.20
C ALA A 216 13.70 -17.38 -8.82
N GLU A 217 12.68 -16.53 -8.67
CA GLU A 217 12.76 -15.13 -9.09
C GLU A 217 13.72 -14.33 -8.19
N ALA A 218 13.73 -14.58 -6.88
CA ALA A 218 14.67 -13.98 -5.95
C ALA A 218 16.13 -14.29 -6.34
N GLU A 219 16.43 -15.54 -6.68
CA GLU A 219 17.76 -15.95 -7.18
C GLU A 219 18.11 -15.27 -8.50
N SER A 220 17.11 -15.05 -9.38
CA SER A 220 17.32 -14.35 -10.65
C SER A 220 17.70 -12.88 -10.42
N HIS A 221 17.06 -12.21 -9.45
CA HIS A 221 17.44 -10.86 -9.05
C HIS A 221 18.80 -10.82 -8.35
N PHE A 222 19.07 -11.78 -7.46
CA PHE A 222 20.36 -11.89 -6.77
C PHE A 222 21.53 -12.00 -7.78
N ALA A 223 21.38 -12.81 -8.82
CA ALA A 223 22.40 -12.99 -9.85
C ALA A 223 22.71 -11.72 -10.68
N LEU A 224 21.83 -10.71 -10.64
CA LEU A 224 22.04 -9.42 -11.30
C LEU A 224 22.80 -8.41 -10.42
N ILE A 225 22.97 -8.71 -9.13
CA ILE A 225 23.65 -7.83 -8.18
C ILE A 225 25.17 -8.06 -8.32
N PRO A 226 25.97 -7.02 -8.59
CA PRO A 226 27.42 -7.17 -8.57
C PRO A 226 27.92 -7.49 -7.16
N ALA A 227 28.95 -8.31 -7.04
CA ALA A 227 29.37 -8.90 -5.75
C ALA A 227 29.73 -7.87 -4.66
N ASP A 228 30.22 -6.69 -5.05
CA ASP A 228 30.54 -5.57 -4.16
C ASP A 228 29.30 -4.79 -3.66
N PHE A 229 28.14 -5.06 -4.25
CA PHE A 229 26.85 -4.45 -3.89
C PHE A 229 25.85 -5.44 -3.31
N VAL A 230 26.24 -6.69 -3.07
CA VAL A 230 25.37 -7.65 -2.37
C VAL A 230 25.29 -7.25 -0.91
N TYR A 231 24.07 -6.99 -0.45
CA TYR A 231 23.84 -6.64 0.95
C TYR A 231 23.94 -7.89 1.82
N ALA A 232 24.54 -7.76 3.00
CA ALA A 232 24.72 -8.85 3.94
C ALA A 232 23.39 -9.53 4.27
N LEU A 233 22.32 -8.74 4.46
CA LEU A 233 20.95 -9.25 4.63
C LEU A 233 20.51 -10.15 3.47
N THR A 234 20.71 -9.74 2.21
CA THR A 234 20.30 -10.50 1.03
C THR A 234 21.01 -11.85 0.96
N GLU A 235 22.33 -11.86 1.18
CA GLU A 235 23.12 -13.09 1.22
C GLU A 235 22.62 -14.02 2.34
N LYS A 236 22.40 -13.46 3.54
CA LYS A 236 21.95 -14.23 4.70
C LYS A 236 20.57 -14.86 4.49
N MET A 237 19.63 -14.14 3.86
CA MET A 237 18.32 -14.67 3.48
C MET A 237 18.47 -15.83 2.48
N ARG A 238 19.28 -15.64 1.45
CA ARG A 238 19.55 -16.67 0.43
C ARG A 238 20.16 -17.94 1.06
N GLU A 239 21.17 -17.79 1.91
CA GLU A 239 21.79 -18.90 2.64
C GLU A 239 20.79 -19.64 3.53
N ALA A 240 19.95 -18.90 4.27
CA ALA A 240 18.91 -19.50 5.10
C ALA A 240 17.93 -20.35 4.29
N ILE A 241 17.47 -19.84 3.13
CA ILE A 241 16.60 -20.59 2.21
C ILE A 241 17.28 -21.88 1.72
N ALA A 242 18.56 -21.80 1.32
CA ALA A 242 19.31 -22.96 0.86
C ALA A 242 19.47 -24.04 1.95
N GLU A 243 19.49 -23.63 3.21
CA GLU A 243 19.54 -24.51 4.39
C GLU A 243 18.16 -24.96 4.89
N GLY A 244 17.07 -24.49 4.28
CA GLY A 244 15.69 -24.79 4.71
C GLY A 244 15.29 -24.09 6.01
N ARG A 245 15.95 -22.97 6.35
CA ARG A 245 15.67 -22.14 7.52
C ARG A 245 14.89 -20.87 7.11
N ALA A 246 14.25 -20.25 8.11
CA ALA A 246 13.57 -18.98 7.92
C ALA A 246 14.55 -17.88 7.48
N PRO A 247 14.20 -17.04 6.48
CA PRO A 247 15.04 -15.94 6.01
C PRO A 247 14.86 -14.68 6.88
N TYR A 248 14.77 -14.85 8.20
CA TYR A 248 14.65 -13.76 9.17
C TYR A 248 15.19 -14.24 10.52
N ALA A 249 15.48 -13.30 11.41
CA ALA A 249 16.00 -13.58 12.74
C ALA A 249 15.02 -14.47 13.54
N ASP A 250 15.56 -15.44 14.28
CA ASP A 250 14.75 -16.21 15.21
C ASP A 250 14.20 -15.28 16.32
N PRO A 251 13.01 -15.57 16.88
CA PRO A 251 12.47 -14.77 17.96
C PRO A 251 13.45 -14.63 19.14
N GLY A 252 13.87 -13.39 19.43
CA GLY A 252 14.82 -13.09 20.51
C GLY A 252 16.28 -12.91 20.06
N GLU A 253 16.57 -13.11 18.77
CA GLU A 253 17.83 -12.68 18.15
C GLU A 253 17.73 -11.22 17.65
N PRO A 254 18.87 -10.50 17.54
CA PRO A 254 18.89 -9.22 16.84
C PRO A 254 18.36 -9.36 15.42
N GLU A 255 17.59 -8.36 14.97
CA GLU A 255 17.17 -8.27 13.58
C GLU A 255 18.39 -8.31 12.66
N TRP A 256 18.22 -8.89 11.47
CA TRP A 256 19.29 -8.96 10.50
C TRP A 256 19.43 -7.59 9.84
N GLU A 257 20.58 -6.94 10.05
CA GLU A 257 20.97 -5.68 9.40
C GLU A 257 21.56 -5.91 8.00
#